data_AF-W2TK22-F1
#
_entry.id   AF-W2TK22-F1
#
_cell.length_a   1.000
_cell.length_b   1.000
_cell.length_c   1.000
_cell.angle_alpha   90.00
_cell.angle_beta   90.00
_cell.angle_gamma   90.00
#
_symmetry.space_group_name_H-M   'P 1'
#
loop_
_entity.id
_entity.type
_entity.pdbx_description
1 polymer ?
#
loop_
_entity_poly.entity_id
_entity_poly.type
_entity_poly.pdbx_seq_one_letter_code
_entity_poly.pdbx_strand_id
1 'polypeptide(L)'
;VTLSADDLLSCCKFCGFGCNGGDPYSAWKYWKNDGIVTGSNFTMNTGCKPYPFPPCEHHSNKTHYDPCKHDLFPTPKCEHHCVPTYKDKSYEADKFYGRSAYGVKDDVTAIQKEILTHGPVEVAFEVYEDFLNYAGGVYVVR
;
A
#
# COMPACT_ATOMS: atom_id res chain seq x y z
N VAL A 1 6.73 8.74 -9.78
CA VAL A 1 7.55 8.09 -8.72
C VAL A 1 6.79 6.90 -8.18
N THR A 2 7.47 5.95 -7.54
CA THR A 2 6.83 4.86 -6.78
C THR A 2 7.01 5.16 -5.30
N LEU A 3 5.92 5.31 -4.57
CA LEU A 3 5.96 5.59 -3.12
C LEU A 3 6.19 4.30 -2.35
N SER A 4 7.00 4.38 -1.30
CA SER A 4 7.38 3.23 -0.47
C SER A 4 6.20 2.77 0.39
N ALA A 5 5.71 1.56 0.10
CA ALA A 5 4.78 0.88 0.98
C ALA A 5 5.42 0.56 2.34
N ASP A 6 6.73 0.27 2.39
CA ASP A 6 7.45 -0.01 3.63
C ASP A 6 7.52 1.22 4.56
N ASP A 7 7.79 2.40 4.00
CA ASP A 7 7.85 3.63 4.77
C ASP A 7 6.50 3.94 5.44
N LEU A 8 5.41 3.88 4.69
CA LEU A 8 4.06 4.03 5.26
C LEU A 8 3.75 2.94 6.30
N LEU A 9 4.00 1.67 5.97
CA LEU A 9 3.72 0.50 6.80
C LEU A 9 4.44 0.55 8.15
N SER A 10 5.73 0.88 8.13
CA SER A 10 6.60 0.82 9.31
C SER A 10 6.54 2.10 10.15
N CYS A 11 6.33 3.26 9.53
CA CYS A 11 6.45 4.56 10.20
C CYS A 11 5.13 5.24 10.58
N CYS A 12 3.99 4.88 9.98
CA CYS A 12 2.71 5.47 10.38
C CYS A 12 2.16 4.85 11.68
N LYS A 13 2.50 5.47 12.81
CA LYS A 13 2.11 4.98 14.16
C LYS A 13 0.63 5.07 14.47
N PHE A 14 -0.14 5.85 13.70
CA PHE A 14 -1.58 6.03 13.89
C PHE A 14 -2.41 5.39 12.77
N CYS A 15 -1.78 4.67 11.83
CA CYS A 15 -2.47 3.95 10.77
C CYS A 15 -2.95 2.56 11.19
N GLY A 16 -2.65 2.09 12.40
CA GLY A 16 -3.05 0.77 12.90
C GLY A 16 -1.86 -0.06 13.36
N PHE A 17 -1.83 -1.34 12.99
CA PHE A 17 -0.93 -2.37 13.54
C PHE A 17 0.03 -2.97 12.50
N GLY A 18 0.35 -2.20 11.45
CA GLY A 18 1.28 -2.59 10.39
C GLY A 18 0.81 -3.85 9.65
N CYS A 19 1.62 -4.92 9.67
CA CYS A 19 1.29 -6.19 9.03
C CYS A 19 0.04 -6.88 9.60
N ASN A 20 -0.48 -6.43 10.75
CA ASN A 20 -1.70 -6.96 11.36
C ASN A 20 -2.96 -6.14 11.01
N GLY A 21 -2.88 -5.24 10.04
CA GLY A 21 -4.00 -4.44 9.54
C GLY A 21 -3.92 -2.97 9.93
N GLY A 22 -4.69 -2.15 9.22
CA GLY A 22 -4.68 -0.70 9.38
C GLY A 22 -5.89 0.02 8.78
N ASP A 23 -5.90 1.34 8.92
CA ASP A 23 -6.95 2.24 8.46
C ASP A 23 -6.49 3.05 7.22
N PRO A 24 -7.13 2.86 6.06
CA PRO A 24 -6.78 3.57 4.83
C PRO A 24 -6.80 5.10 4.97
N TYR A 25 -7.83 5.66 5.62
CA TYR A 25 -7.96 7.12 5.70
C TYR A 25 -6.81 7.77 6.49
N SER A 26 -6.32 7.09 7.54
CA SER A 26 -5.14 7.48 8.29
C SER A 26 -3.86 7.44 7.45
N ALA A 27 -3.74 6.50 6.51
CA ALA A 27 -2.60 6.48 5.58
C ALA A 27 -2.57 7.73 4.67
N TRP A 28 -3.72 8.18 4.16
CA TRP A 28 -3.80 9.44 3.41
C TRP A 28 -3.43 10.66 4.28
N LYS A 29 -3.84 10.66 5.56
CA LYS A 29 -3.44 11.71 6.51
C LYS A 29 -1.94 11.71 6.76
N TYR A 30 -1.32 10.53 6.91
CA TYR A 30 0.13 10.40 7.05
C TYR A 30 0.86 10.92 5.81
N TRP A 31 0.41 10.52 4.61
CA TRP A 31 0.99 11.04 3.37
C TRP A 31 0.90 12.57 3.27
N LYS A 32 -0.19 13.18 3.73
CA LYS A 32 -0.34 14.64 3.78
C LYS A 32 0.61 15.31 4.79
N ASN A 33 0.68 14.78 6.02
CA ASN A 33 1.32 15.47 7.14
C ASN A 33 2.82 15.15 7.26
N ASP A 34 3.19 13.90 7.01
CA ASP A 34 4.52 13.34 7.25
C ASP A 34 5.24 12.98 5.95
N GLY A 35 4.48 12.75 4.87
CA GLY A 35 5.00 12.37 3.57
C GLY A 35 5.52 10.93 3.51
N ILE A 36 5.75 10.43 2.30
CA ILE A 36 6.23 9.07 2.04
C ILE A 36 7.42 9.14 1.07
N VAL A 37 8.50 8.42 1.37
CA VAL A 37 9.68 8.36 0.48
C VAL A 37 9.45 7.45 -0.72
N THR A 38 10.35 7.44 -1.69
CA THR A 38 10.29 6.48 -2.80
C THR A 38 10.63 5.07 -2.36
N GLY A 39 10.06 4.07 -3.03
CA GLY A 39 10.37 2.66 -2.77
C GLY A 39 9.63 1.74 -3.73
N SER A 40 10.37 0.93 -4.47
CA SER A 40 9.81 -0.07 -5.38
C SER A 40 9.47 -1.38 -4.66
N ASN A 41 9.05 -2.39 -5.44
CA ASN A 41 8.85 -3.74 -4.91
C ASN A 41 10.19 -4.42 -4.56
N PHE A 42 10.08 -5.57 -3.91
CA PHE A 42 11.22 -6.38 -3.47
C PHE A 42 12.19 -6.75 -4.60
N THR A 43 11.67 -7.14 -5.77
CA THR A 43 12.50 -7.62 -6.89
C THR A 43 13.29 -6.51 -7.56
N MET A 44 12.67 -5.34 -7.75
CA MET A 44 13.33 -4.19 -8.37
C MET A 44 14.35 -3.55 -7.41
N ASN A 45 14.05 -3.52 -6.12
CA ASN A 45 14.94 -3.05 -5.06
C ASN A 45 15.56 -1.65 -5.31
N THR A 46 14.77 -0.75 -5.90
CA THR A 46 15.12 0.66 -6.19
C THR A 46 14.29 1.66 -5.36
N GLY A 47 14.79 2.88 -5.23
CA GLY A 47 14.21 3.96 -4.41
C GLY A 47 14.80 4.01 -3.00
N CYS A 48 14.32 4.95 -2.18
CA CYS A 48 14.82 5.15 -0.82
C CYS A 48 14.55 3.96 0.10
N LYS A 49 13.32 3.41 0.11
CA LYS A 49 12.92 2.26 0.95
C LYS A 49 12.11 1.24 0.14
N PRO A 50 12.75 0.32 -0.60
CA PRO A 50 12.07 -0.76 -1.30
C PRO A 50 11.32 -1.69 -0.35
N TYR A 51 10.27 -2.35 -0.83
CA TYR A 51 9.47 -3.27 -0.02
C TYR A 51 10.30 -4.50 0.42
N PRO A 52 10.30 -4.86 1.72
CA PRO A 52 11.24 -5.84 2.26
C PRO A 52 10.79 -7.30 2.08
N PHE A 53 9.53 -7.56 1.70
CA PHE A 53 8.99 -8.91 1.62
C PHE A 53 8.94 -9.43 0.18
N PRO A 54 9.40 -10.67 -0.07
CA PRO A 54 9.38 -11.25 -1.40
C PRO A 54 7.95 -11.46 -1.90
N PRO A 55 7.71 -11.43 -3.22
CA PRO A 55 6.41 -11.76 -3.78
C PRO A 55 6.06 -13.23 -3.52
N CYS A 56 4.77 -13.49 -3.35
CA CYS A 56 4.21 -14.84 -3.20
C CYS A 56 2.80 -14.89 -3.81
N GLU A 57 2.32 -16.09 -4.11
CA GLU A 57 0.98 -16.27 -4.66
C GLU A 57 -0.10 -16.42 -3.59
N HIS A 58 -1.13 -15.59 -3.70
CA HIS A 58 -2.36 -15.67 -2.92
C HIS A 58 -3.43 -16.39 -3.75
N HIS A 59 -4.09 -17.40 -3.14
CA HIS A 59 -5.29 -18.06 -3.67
C HIS A 59 -5.22 -18.45 -5.17
N SER A 60 -4.05 -18.96 -5.60
CA SER A 60 -3.74 -19.27 -7.00
C SER A 60 -3.11 -20.66 -7.16
N ASN A 61 -3.12 -21.18 -8.38
CA ASN A 61 -2.61 -22.50 -8.75
C ASN A 61 -1.07 -22.60 -8.89
N LYS A 62 -0.29 -21.66 -8.33
CA LYS A 62 1.19 -21.68 -8.30
C LYS A 62 1.82 -21.62 -9.69
N THR A 63 1.56 -20.56 -10.43
CA THR A 63 2.02 -20.44 -11.83
C THR A 63 3.34 -19.69 -11.99
N HIS A 64 3.72 -18.88 -11.02
CA HIS A 64 4.82 -17.92 -11.10
C HIS A 64 5.63 -17.75 -9.79
N TYR A 65 4.99 -17.65 -8.63
CA TYR A 65 5.66 -17.60 -7.31
C TYR A 65 5.22 -18.73 -6.40
N ASP A 66 6.04 -19.01 -5.38
CA ASP A 66 5.66 -19.92 -4.30
C ASP A 66 4.43 -19.39 -3.54
N PRO A 67 3.60 -20.29 -2.97
CA PRO A 67 2.48 -19.89 -2.12
C PRO A 67 2.94 -19.04 -0.95
N CYS A 68 2.13 -18.05 -0.59
CA CYS A 68 2.36 -17.28 0.62
C CYS A 68 2.34 -18.19 1.86
N LYS A 69 3.24 -17.91 2.79
CA LYS A 69 3.22 -18.54 4.11
C LYS A 69 1.95 -18.10 4.85
N HIS A 70 1.43 -19.00 5.68
CA HIS A 70 0.30 -18.67 6.56
C HIS A 70 0.70 -17.65 7.63
N ASP A 71 1.94 -17.73 8.12
CA ASP A 71 2.46 -16.80 9.11
C ASP A 71 2.74 -15.43 8.48
N LEU A 72 2.26 -14.39 9.15
CA LEU A 72 2.54 -13.01 8.77
C LEU A 72 3.99 -12.64 9.08
N PHE A 73 4.59 -11.85 8.20
CA PHE A 73 5.85 -11.20 8.52
C PHE A 73 5.63 -10.19 9.67
N PRO A 74 6.59 -10.04 10.60
CA PRO A 74 6.53 -8.98 11.58
C PRO A 74 6.64 -7.63 10.89
N THR A 75 5.90 -6.63 11.39
CA THR A 75 6.03 -5.25 10.90
C THR A 75 7.48 -4.78 11.02
N PRO A 76 8.12 -4.30 9.92
CA PRO A 76 9.47 -3.78 9.98
C PRO A 76 9.57 -2.59 10.94
N LYS A 77 10.76 -2.36 11.51
CA LYS A 77 10.99 -1.16 12.32
C LYS A 77 10.98 0.08 11.41
N CYS A 78 10.42 1.18 11.92
CA CYS A 78 10.53 2.46 11.24
C CYS A 78 11.98 2.96 11.28
N GLU A 79 12.65 2.89 10.13
CA GLU A 79 13.98 3.45 9.92
C GLU A 79 13.88 4.73 9.09
N HIS A 80 14.44 5.83 9.61
CA HIS A 80 14.46 7.16 8.97
C HIS A 80 15.72 7.38 8.12
N HIS A 81 16.09 6.36 7.34
CA HIS A 81 17.21 6.41 6.40
C HIS A 81 16.89 5.57 5.15
N CYS A 82 17.46 5.96 4.01
CA CYS A 82 17.33 5.19 2.78
C CYS A 82 18.29 3.99 2.77
N VAL A 83 17.99 2.98 1.95
CA VAL A 83 18.90 1.86 1.71
C VAL A 83 20.26 2.35 1.22
N PRO A 84 21.39 1.71 1.60
CA PRO A 84 22.72 2.21 1.27
C PRO A 84 23.00 2.38 -0.22
N THR A 85 22.31 1.64 -1.08
CA THR A 85 22.43 1.71 -2.54
C THR A 85 21.80 2.98 -3.14
N TYR A 86 20.87 3.63 -2.44
CA TYR A 86 20.24 4.87 -2.88
C TYR A 86 21.12 6.08 -2.51
N LYS A 87 21.61 6.80 -3.51
CA LYS A 87 22.56 7.92 -3.34
C LYS A 87 22.00 9.29 -3.77
N ASP A 88 20.80 9.33 -4.35
CA ASP A 88 20.28 10.53 -4.99
C ASP A 88 19.82 11.60 -3.98
N LYS A 89 19.14 11.17 -2.90
CA LYS A 89 18.60 12.06 -1.86
C LYS A 89 18.71 11.43 -0.47
N SER A 90 18.68 12.28 0.57
CA SER A 90 18.45 11.83 1.94
C SER A 90 16.99 11.40 2.12
N TYR A 91 16.70 10.64 3.19
CA TYR A 91 15.34 10.21 3.52
C TYR A 91 14.36 11.38 3.59
N GLU A 92 14.70 12.44 4.33
CA GLU A 92 13.83 13.63 4.47
C GLU A 92 13.64 14.38 3.14
N ALA A 93 14.69 14.47 2.30
CA ALA A 93 14.60 15.12 1.00
C ALA A 93 13.87 14.28 -0.06
N ASP A 94 13.68 12.99 0.19
CA ASP A 94 12.98 12.06 -0.69
C ASP A 94 11.47 11.94 -0.37
N LYS A 95 10.99 12.62 0.68
CA LYS A 95 9.57 12.62 1.06
C LYS A 95 8.70 13.32 0.02
N PHE A 96 7.63 12.64 -0.39
CA PHE A 96 6.54 13.19 -1.20
C PHE A 96 5.31 13.37 -0.31
N TYR A 97 4.69 14.54 -0.41
CA TYR A 97 3.57 14.94 0.43
C TYR A 97 2.28 15.06 -0.36
N GLY A 98 1.18 14.60 0.22
CA GLY A 98 -0.16 14.88 -0.26
C GLY A 98 -0.56 16.31 0.08
N ARG A 99 -1.33 16.96 -0.81
CA ARG A 99 -1.89 18.29 -0.50
C ARG A 99 -3.07 18.21 0.46
N SER A 100 -3.89 17.18 0.32
CA SER A 100 -5.13 16.98 1.07
C SER A 100 -5.47 15.50 1.19
N ALA A 101 -6.19 15.15 2.26
CA ALA A 101 -6.73 13.82 2.51
C ALA A 101 -8.22 13.97 2.88
N TYR A 102 -9.12 13.43 2.06
CA TYR A 102 -10.56 13.56 2.23
C TYR A 102 -11.27 12.27 1.80
N GLY A 103 -12.44 12.03 2.38
CA GLY A 103 -13.34 10.97 1.95
C GLY A 103 -14.19 11.43 0.78
N VAL A 104 -14.47 10.53 -0.14
CA VAL A 104 -15.50 10.71 -1.18
C VAL A 104 -16.83 10.29 -0.60
N LYS A 105 -17.90 10.99 -0.95
CA LYS A 105 -19.25 10.61 -0.53
C LYS A 105 -19.58 9.21 -1.04
N ASP A 106 -20.26 8.42 -0.22
CA ASP A 106 -20.87 7.15 -0.63
C ASP A 106 -22.05 7.40 -1.59
N ASP A 107 -21.69 7.67 -2.84
CA ASP A 107 -22.58 7.99 -3.94
C ASP A 107 -21.87 7.65 -5.26
N VAL A 108 -22.51 6.83 -6.09
CA VAL A 108 -21.92 6.32 -7.35
C VAL A 108 -21.47 7.46 -8.26
N THR A 109 -22.27 8.53 -8.37
CA THR A 109 -21.95 9.66 -9.25
C THR A 109 -20.78 10.46 -8.69
N ALA A 110 -20.72 10.64 -7.37
CA ALA A 110 -19.60 11.31 -6.71
C ALA A 110 -18.29 10.55 -6.89
N ILE A 111 -18.30 9.22 -6.70
CA ILE A 111 -17.12 8.36 -6.86
C ILE A 111 -16.66 8.33 -8.32
N GLN A 112 -17.58 8.14 -9.27
CA GLN A 112 -17.27 8.19 -10.71
C GLN A 112 -16.64 9.53 -11.11
N LYS A 113 -17.21 10.63 -10.62
CA LYS A 113 -16.70 11.97 -10.89
C LYS A 113 -15.28 12.13 -10.32
N GLU A 114 -15.05 11.72 -9.07
CA GLU A 114 -13.73 11.81 -8.44
C GLU A 114 -12.67 11.04 -9.24
N ILE A 115 -13.00 9.81 -9.65
CA ILE A 115 -12.08 8.97 -10.44
C ILE A 115 -11.77 9.63 -11.79
N LEU A 116 -12.78 10.16 -12.48
CA LEU A 116 -12.61 10.80 -13.78
C LEU A 116 -11.78 12.09 -13.69
N THR A 117 -11.91 12.85 -12.61
CA THR A 117 -11.24 14.16 -12.48
C THR A 117 -9.87 14.09 -11.82
N HIS A 118 -9.67 13.19 -10.87
CA HIS A 118 -8.47 13.14 -10.02
C HIS A 118 -7.70 11.82 -10.08
N GLY A 119 -8.25 10.78 -10.73
CA GLY A 119 -7.62 9.48 -10.89
C GLY A 119 -8.05 8.45 -9.83
N PRO A 120 -7.32 7.32 -9.73
CA PRO A 120 -7.70 6.22 -8.84
C PRO A 120 -7.89 6.64 -7.38
N VAL A 121 -8.86 6.00 -6.71
CA VAL A 121 -9.14 6.17 -5.28
C VAL A 121 -8.92 4.85 -4.54
N GLU A 122 -8.67 4.92 -3.24
CA GLU A 122 -8.61 3.75 -2.37
C GLU A 122 -9.98 3.48 -1.75
N VAL A 123 -10.37 2.21 -1.67
CA VAL A 123 -11.63 1.76 -1.05
C VAL A 123 -11.36 0.52 -0.22
N ALA A 124 -12.23 0.27 0.76
CA ALA A 124 -12.28 -0.98 1.51
C ALA A 124 -13.64 -1.64 1.29
N PHE A 125 -13.67 -2.97 1.27
CA PHE A 125 -14.89 -3.77 1.19
C PHE A 125 -14.72 -5.03 2.03
N GLU A 126 -15.83 -5.65 2.44
CA GLU A 126 -15.81 -6.90 3.18
C GLU A 126 -15.45 -8.07 2.26
N VAL A 127 -14.44 -8.85 2.67
CA VAL A 127 -13.96 -10.02 1.93
C VAL A 127 -14.63 -11.27 2.51
N TYR A 128 -15.36 -11.99 1.66
CA TYR A 128 -15.98 -13.28 1.97
C TYR A 128 -15.17 -14.42 1.34
N GLU A 129 -15.38 -15.67 1.79
CA GLU A 129 -14.60 -16.84 1.36
C GLU A 129 -14.70 -17.10 -0.16
N ASP A 130 -15.85 -16.78 -0.76
CA ASP A 130 -16.10 -16.93 -2.19
C ASP A 130 -15.25 -15.98 -3.05
N PHE A 131 -14.91 -14.79 -2.53
CA PHE A 131 -14.01 -13.85 -3.21
C PHE A 131 -12.63 -14.44 -3.48
N LEU A 132 -12.14 -15.30 -2.59
CA LEU A 132 -10.83 -15.95 -2.74
C LEU A 132 -10.76 -16.89 -3.96
N ASN A 133 -11.91 -17.25 -4.53
CA ASN A 133 -12.02 -18.10 -5.71
C ASN A 133 -12.45 -17.32 -6.96
N TYR A 134 -12.50 -15.99 -6.89
CA TYR A 134 -12.89 -15.15 -8.01
C TYR A 134 -11.88 -15.24 -9.17
N ALA A 135 -12.36 -15.59 -10.37
CA ALA A 135 -11.52 -15.75 -11.57
C ALA A 135 -11.98 -14.90 -12.77
N GLY A 136 -13.10 -14.17 -12.66
CA GLY A 136 -13.60 -13.29 -13.72
C GLY A 136 -15.09 -12.95 -13.60
N GLY A 137 -15.52 -11.92 -14.34
CA GLY A 137 -16.90 -11.43 -14.36
C GLY A 137 -17.12 -10.19 -13.48
N VAL A 138 -18.31 -10.07 -12.89
CA VAL A 138 -18.63 -9.07 -11.87
C VAL A 138 -18.87 -9.80 -10.57
N TYR A 139 -18.02 -9.58 -9.58
CA TYR A 139 -18.15 -10.20 -8.26
C TYR A 139 -19.37 -9.64 -7.52
N VAL A 140 -20.17 -10.54 -6.95
CA VAL A 140 -21.28 -10.26 -6.04
C VAL A 140 -21.22 -11.34 -4.97
N VAL A 141 -21.32 -10.94 -3.69
CA VAL A 141 -21.33 -11.88 -2.56
C VAL A 141 -22.46 -12.89 -2.75
N ARG A 142 -22.14 -14.18 -2.58
CA ARG A 142 -23.11 -15.28 -2.67
C ARG A 142 -23.58 -15.79 -1.32
#